data_AF-A0A2H0C3I9-F1
#
_entry.id   AF-A0A2H0C3I9-F1
#
_cell.length_a   1.000
_cell.length_b   1.000
_cell.length_c   1.000
_cell.angle_alpha   90.00
_cell.angle_beta   90.00
_cell.angle_gamma   90.00
#
_symmetry.space_group_name_H-M   'P 1'
#
loop_
_entity.id
_entity.type
_entity.pdbx_description
1 polymer ?
#
loop_
_entity_poly.entity_id
_entity_poly.type
_entity_poly.pdbx_seq_one_letter_code
_entity_poly.pdbx_strand_id
1 'polypeptide(L)'
;MRLRNLGFDIEPNFEQWSHDHQARAEELIKTANNINDLKTILRDRKNADKKTAICTTEKEDKCYTYSAFIFDTKNCSAYYCKGNPLHNQFKKYKL
;
A
#
# COMPACT_ATOMS: atom_id res chain seq x y z
N MET A 1 9.49 -19.13 -23.20
CA MET A 1 9.66 -18.40 -21.92
C MET A 1 8.26 -18.13 -21.38
N ARG A 2 7.90 -18.62 -20.18
CA ARG A 2 6.60 -18.28 -19.58
C ARG A 2 6.68 -16.86 -19.05
N LEU A 3 5.73 -16.01 -19.47
CA LEU A 3 5.56 -14.67 -18.93
C LEU A 3 5.21 -14.75 -17.44
N ARG A 4 5.87 -13.96 -16.61
CA ARG A 4 5.49 -13.76 -15.22
C ARG A 4 4.17 -12.96 -15.18
N ASN A 5 3.31 -13.27 -14.21
CA ASN A 5 2.06 -12.53 -14.00
C ASN A 5 2.35 -11.07 -13.65
N LEU A 6 1.42 -10.13 -13.94
CA LEU A 6 1.44 -8.75 -13.44
C LEU A 6 2.61 -7.87 -13.89
N GLY A 7 2.74 -7.58 -15.18
CA GLY A 7 3.59 -6.47 -15.64
C GLY A 7 5.12 -6.68 -15.56
N PHE A 8 5.62 -7.66 -14.82
CA PHE A 8 7.07 -7.85 -14.56
C PHE A 8 7.95 -7.91 -15.82
N ASP A 9 7.43 -8.47 -16.92
CA ASP A 9 8.20 -8.64 -18.16
C ASP A 9 7.87 -7.55 -19.21
N ILE A 10 6.92 -6.65 -18.93
CA ILE A 10 6.40 -5.66 -19.89
C ILE A 10 6.47 -4.21 -19.39
N GLU A 11 6.44 -3.98 -18.08
CA GLU A 11 6.50 -2.65 -17.45
C GLU A 11 7.93 -2.41 -16.92
N PRO A 12 8.67 -1.46 -17.51
CA PRO A 12 9.99 -1.10 -17.01
C PRO A 12 9.92 -0.71 -15.52
N ASN A 13 10.85 -1.22 -14.72
CA ASN A 13 10.97 -0.96 -13.27
C ASN A 13 9.87 -1.57 -12.38
N PHE A 14 8.92 -2.35 -12.89
CA PHE A 14 7.89 -2.99 -12.05
C PHE A 14 8.48 -3.91 -10.98
N GLU A 15 9.51 -4.67 -11.33
CA GLU A 15 10.21 -5.55 -10.39
C GLU A 15 10.88 -4.76 -9.25
N GLN A 16 11.57 -3.66 -9.57
CA GLN A 16 12.16 -2.77 -8.57
C GLN A 16 11.07 -2.12 -7.70
N TRP A 17 9.99 -1.64 -8.31
CA TRP A 17 8.84 -1.10 -7.60
C TRP A 17 8.27 -2.11 -6.61
N SER A 18 8.09 -3.37 -7.03
CA SER A 18 7.59 -4.45 -6.18
C SER A 18 8.53 -4.75 -5.02
N HIS A 19 9.84 -4.79 -5.26
CA HIS A 19 10.84 -5.02 -4.21
C HIS A 19 10.92 -3.87 -3.19
N ASP A 20 10.87 -2.62 -3.65
CA ASP A 20 10.86 -1.45 -2.77
C ASP A 20 9.64 -1.45 -1.84
N HIS A 21 8.46 -1.79 -2.39
CA HIS A 21 7.23 -1.91 -1.61
C HIS A 21 7.33 -3.00 -0.55
N GLN A 22 7.81 -4.19 -0.95
CA GLN A 22 8.00 -5.31 -0.04
C GLN A 22 8.97 -4.95 1.10
N ALA A 23 10.17 -4.47 0.77
CA ALA A 23 11.20 -4.15 1.75
C ALA A 23 10.72 -3.08 2.75
N ARG A 24 10.01 -2.07 2.27
CA ARG A 24 9.44 -1.02 3.13
C ARG A 24 8.32 -1.55 4.02
N ALA A 25 7.44 -2.39 3.49
CA ALA A 25 6.37 -3.00 4.28
C ALA A 25 6.93 -3.93 5.37
N GLU A 26 7.95 -4.72 5.06
CA GLU A 26 8.66 -5.59 6.01
C GLU A 26 9.36 -4.82 7.13
N GLU A 27 9.90 -3.64 6.84
CA GLU A 27 10.48 -2.76 7.87
C GLU A 27 9.39 -2.26 8.83
N LEU A 28 8.29 -1.75 8.28
CA LEU A 28 7.23 -1.10 9.05
C LEU A 28 6.39 -2.08 9.87
N ILE A 29 6.14 -3.28 9.36
CA ILE A 29 5.27 -4.24 10.04
C ILE A 29 5.89 -4.76 11.35
N LYS A 30 7.22 -4.74 11.49
CA LYS A 30 7.94 -5.22 12.68
C LYS A 30 7.59 -4.45 13.96
N THR A 31 7.15 -3.20 13.83
CA THR A 31 6.83 -2.33 14.97
C THR A 31 5.35 -2.00 15.08
N ALA A 32 4.52 -2.49 14.15
CA ALA A 32 3.09 -2.26 14.15
C ALA A 32 2.38 -3.19 15.14
N ASN A 33 1.64 -2.60 16.08
CA ASN A 33 0.98 -3.32 17.18
C ASN A 33 -0.53 -3.08 17.22
N ASN A 34 -1.04 -2.11 16.47
CA ASN A 34 -2.46 -1.76 16.48
C ASN A 34 -2.95 -1.27 15.11
N ILE A 35 -4.27 -1.09 14.99
CA ILE A 35 -4.92 -0.66 13.74
C ILE A 35 -4.42 0.70 13.24
N ASN A 36 -4.07 1.64 14.13
CA ASN A 36 -3.57 2.95 13.71
C ASN A 36 -2.15 2.85 13.13
N ASP A 37 -1.34 1.92 13.62
CA ASP A 37 -0.03 1.64 13.02
C ASP A 37 -0.22 1.11 11.60
N LEU A 38 -1.13 0.15 11.40
CA LEU A 38 -1.45 -0.37 10.06
C LEU A 38 -1.97 0.72 9.11
N LYS A 39 -2.83 1.63 9.59
CA LYS A 39 -3.25 2.80 8.81
C LYS A 39 -2.08 3.71 8.45
N THR A 40 -1.09 3.82 9.33
CA THR A 40 0.12 4.61 9.11
C THR A 40 1.02 3.97 8.05
N ILE A 41 1.16 2.64 8.05
CA ILE A 41 1.85 1.90 6.98
C ILE A 41 1.23 2.23 5.62
N LEU A 42 -0.10 2.18 5.53
CA LEU A 42 -0.84 2.46 4.29
C LEU A 42 -0.80 3.93 3.86
N ARG A 43 -0.24 4.81 4.69
CA ARG A 43 0.04 6.23 4.41
C ARG A 43 1.52 6.51 4.20
N ASP A 44 2.38 5.49 4.23
CA ASP A 44 3.81 5.69 4.15
C ASP A 44 4.23 6.30 2.81
N ARG A 45 5.10 7.31 2.90
CA ARG A 45 5.60 8.11 1.76
C ARG A 45 7.11 7.98 1.59
N LYS A 46 7.76 7.00 2.23
CA LYS A 46 9.18 6.74 1.98
C LYS A 46 9.33 6.29 0.53
N ASN A 47 10.37 6.77 -0.16
CA ASN A 47 10.60 6.58 -1.61
C ASN A 47 9.65 7.31 -2.56
N ALA A 48 8.95 8.36 -2.10
CA ALA A 48 8.10 9.18 -2.97
C ALA A 48 8.89 9.84 -4.13
N ASP A 49 10.14 10.25 -3.86
CA ASP A 49 11.10 10.77 -4.84
C ASP A 49 11.44 9.75 -5.93
N LYS A 50 11.46 8.46 -5.59
CA LYS A 50 11.69 7.34 -6.50
C LYS A 50 10.42 6.80 -7.16
N LYS A 51 9.25 7.34 -6.79
CA LYS A 51 7.92 6.87 -7.22
C LYS A 51 7.62 5.41 -6.80
N THR A 52 8.24 4.94 -5.73
CA THR A 52 8.05 3.57 -5.19
C THR A 52 7.55 3.58 -3.75
N ALA A 53 6.86 4.65 -3.35
CA ALA A 53 6.22 4.75 -2.04
C ALA A 53 4.94 3.89 -1.95
N ILE A 54 4.74 3.23 -0.81
CA ILE A 54 3.54 2.41 -0.52
C ILE A 54 2.25 3.19 -0.83
N CYS A 55 2.15 4.43 -0.35
CA CYS A 55 1.01 5.29 -0.61
C CYS A 55 1.26 6.19 -1.82
N THR A 56 1.26 5.65 -3.04
CA THR A 56 1.52 6.42 -4.28
C THR A 56 0.40 7.42 -4.57
N THR A 57 0.75 8.63 -5.03
CA THR A 57 -0.16 9.74 -5.37
C THR A 57 -0.16 10.04 -6.87
N GLU A 58 -1.18 10.76 -7.33
CA GLU A 58 -1.32 11.20 -8.73
C GLU A 58 -0.17 12.07 -9.26
N LYS A 59 0.58 12.72 -8.36
CA LYS A 59 1.76 13.53 -8.72
C LYS A 59 2.94 12.66 -9.17
N GLU A 60 2.98 11.40 -8.73
CA GLU A 60 4.07 10.47 -9.00
C GLU A 60 3.78 9.60 -10.22
N ASP A 61 2.55 9.05 -10.30
CA ASP A 61 2.16 8.07 -11.30
C ASP A 61 0.67 8.21 -11.70
N LYS A 62 0.33 7.75 -12.90
CA LYS A 62 -1.05 7.57 -13.36
C LYS A 62 -1.73 6.41 -12.62
N CYS A 63 -0.97 5.36 -12.29
CA CYS A 63 -1.41 4.24 -11.48
C CYS A 63 -1.04 4.48 -10.01
N TYR A 64 -1.94 5.11 -9.25
CA TYR A 64 -1.70 5.49 -7.85
C TYR A 64 -2.67 4.80 -6.88
N THR A 65 -2.48 4.98 -5.57
CA THR A 65 -3.32 4.33 -4.56
C THR A 65 -4.74 4.92 -4.54
N TYR A 66 -5.71 4.16 -5.05
CA TYR A 66 -7.13 4.54 -5.06
C TYR A 66 -7.95 3.98 -3.88
N SER A 67 -7.39 3.05 -3.13
CA SER A 67 -8.06 2.44 -1.99
C SER A 67 -7.07 1.73 -1.08
N ALA A 68 -7.45 1.58 0.18
CA ALA A 68 -6.71 0.77 1.13
C ALA A 68 -7.65 0.01 2.07
N PHE A 69 -7.24 -1.19 2.48
CA PHE A 69 -8.04 -2.11 3.29
C PHE A 69 -7.20 -2.67 4.44
N ILE A 70 -7.81 -2.82 5.62
CA ILE A 70 -7.27 -3.57 6.75
C ILE A 70 -8.36 -4.52 7.24
N PHE A 71 -8.05 -5.80 7.36
CA PHE A 71 -8.97 -6.79 7.91
C PHE A 71 -8.55 -7.12 9.34
N ASP A 72 -9.39 -6.74 10.29
CA ASP A 72 -9.26 -7.10 11.70
C ASP A 72 -10.09 -8.37 11.94
N THR A 73 -9.43 -9.51 11.81
CA THR A 73 -10.05 -10.83 11.95
C THR A 73 -10.44 -11.14 13.39
N LYS A 74 -9.76 -10.55 14.38
CA LYS A 74 -10.08 -10.72 15.80
C LYS A 74 -11.43 -10.11 16.14
N ASN A 75 -11.72 -8.93 15.59
CA ASN A 75 -12.95 -8.18 15.86
C ASN A 75 -13.99 -8.30 14.73
N CYS A 76 -13.80 -9.22 13.77
CA CYS A 76 -14.64 -9.38 12.58
C CYS A 76 -15.00 -8.04 11.95
N SER A 77 -14.00 -7.23 11.63
CA SER A 77 -14.18 -5.88 11.11
C SER A 77 -13.24 -5.59 9.94
N ALA A 78 -13.67 -4.75 9.01
CA ALA A 78 -12.82 -4.21 7.95
C ALA A 78 -12.68 -2.70 8.11
N TYR A 79 -11.48 -2.17 7.88
CA TYR A 79 -11.23 -0.74 7.75
C TYR A 79 -10.95 -0.44 6.28
N TYR A 80 -11.78 0.39 5.68
CA TYR A 80 -11.67 0.75 4.27
C TYR A 80 -11.51 2.24 4.09
N CYS A 81 -10.50 2.62 3.29
CA CYS A 81 -10.28 3.97 2.81
C CYS A 81 -10.62 4.03 1.32
N LYS A 82 -11.64 4.81 0.95
CA LYS A 82 -11.96 5.14 -0.45
C LYS A 82 -11.11 6.35 -0.86
N GLY A 83 -10.30 6.19 -1.91
CA GLY A 83 -9.33 7.19 -2.34
C GLY A 83 -7.98 7.03 -1.64
N ASN A 84 -7.04 7.94 -1.96
CA ASN A 84 -5.69 7.90 -1.42
C ASN A 84 -5.69 8.12 0.12
N PRO A 85 -5.05 7.23 0.91
CA PRO A 85 -5.00 7.33 2.37
C PRO A 85 -4.40 8.61 2.97
N LEU A 86 -3.61 9.38 2.22
CA LEU A 86 -3.09 10.68 2.68
C LEU A 86 -4.19 11.72 2.87
N HIS A 87 -5.22 11.66 2.03
CA HIS A 87 -6.27 12.68 1.96
C HIS A 87 -7.62 12.18 2.47
N ASN A 88 -7.76 10.85 2.64
CA ASN A 88 -9.01 10.20 3.01
C ASN A 88 -8.90 9.47 4.35
N GLN A 89 -10.07 9.20 4.93
CA GLN A 89 -10.20 8.53 6.22
C GLN A 89 -10.63 7.08 6.06
N PHE A 90 -10.11 6.22 6.93
CA PHE A 90 -10.56 4.84 7.05
C PHE A 90 -11.90 4.80 7.79
N LYS A 91 -12.90 4.17 7.18
CA LYS A 91 -14.18 3.83 7.81
C LYS A 91 -14.15 2.38 8.27
N LYS A 92 -14.66 2.11 9.46
CA LYS A 92 -14.80 0.76 10.02
C LYS A 92 -16.15 0.17 9.60
N TYR A 93 -16.14 -1.08 9.16
CA TYR A 93 -17.31 -1.88 8.81
C TYR A 93 -17.27 -3.15 9.64
N LYS A 94 -18.43 -3.58 10.14
CA LYS A 94 -18.57 -4.90 10.75
C LYS A 94 -18.80 -5.92 9.63
N LEU A 95 -18.08 -7.03 9.70
CA LEU A 95 -18.20 -8.17 8.77
C LEU A 95 -19.20 -9.19 9.29
#